data_AF-A0A7Z9N0I7-F1
#
_entry.id   AF-A0A7Z9N0I7-F1
#
_cell.length_a   1.000
_cell.length_b   1.000
_cell.length_c   1.000
_cell.angle_alpha   90.00
_cell.angle_beta   90.00
_cell.angle_gamma   90.00
#
_symmetry.space_group_name_H-M   'P 1'
#
loop_
_entity.id
_entity.type
_entity.pdbx_description
1 polymer ?
#
loop_
_entity_poly.entity_id
_entity_poly.type
_entity_poly.pdbx_seq_one_letter_code
_entity_poly.pdbx_strand_id
1 'polypeptide(L)'
;MKKTIELKAVDLQSLLGVSDTHLRLIEDSFSPKIVVRGQEIHVEGGENEISQVREVFHEMAQTLARKGSLTKTDVQQLIKIIHAENGKAIEVSNMVIHYSRKGNISPRTKGQETYVQTVQKNDIVFSVGPAGTGKTFIAVAFAVAALENHDVEKIVLCRPAVEAGENLGFLPGDLKEKVDPYLTPLYDSLGIMLPRNRLKPFLDKKIIEIVPLAYMRGRTLNNAFMILDEAQNASAMQMKMFLTRLGVNSRTIVTGDITQIDLPKKSDSGMIQIIKILKGVDGIGFVYLTESDVVRHHLVRKIINAYDRNGDVKKQK
;
A
#
# COMPACT_ATOMS: atom_id res chain seq x y z
N MET A 1 8.44 -15.08 35.52
CA MET A 1 8.37 -16.54 35.81
C MET A 1 9.30 -17.27 34.86
N LYS A 2 9.78 -18.48 35.19
CA LYS A 2 10.64 -19.29 34.31
C LYS A 2 9.93 -20.60 33.97
N LYS A 3 9.84 -20.95 32.68
CA LYS A 3 9.33 -22.25 32.22
C LYS A 3 10.27 -22.88 31.22
N THR A 4 10.26 -24.21 31.15
CA THR A 4 11.04 -25.02 30.20
C THR A 4 10.10 -25.62 29.17
N ILE A 5 10.49 -25.52 27.90
CA ILE A 5 9.84 -26.17 26.75
C ILE A 5 10.76 -27.30 26.30
N GLU A 6 10.27 -28.53 26.33
CA GLU A 6 10.97 -29.69 25.78
C GLU A 6 10.52 -29.94 24.34
N LEU A 7 11.47 -30.01 23.40
CA LEU A 7 11.19 -30.34 22.01
C LEU A 7 11.65 -31.77 21.73
N LYS A 8 10.71 -32.71 21.60
CA LYS A 8 11.02 -34.11 21.27
C LYS A 8 11.07 -34.29 19.75
N ALA A 9 12.18 -34.85 19.26
CA ALA A 9 12.36 -35.30 17.86
C ALA A 9 12.32 -34.21 16.77
N VAL A 10 12.82 -33.00 17.05
CA VAL A 10 12.92 -31.89 16.09
C VAL A 10 14.37 -31.47 15.92
N ASP A 11 14.81 -31.22 14.68
CA ASP A 11 16.13 -30.62 14.42
C ASP A 11 16.16 -29.16 14.89
N LEU A 12 16.88 -28.91 15.99
CA LEU A 12 17.01 -27.58 16.58
C LEU A 12 17.70 -26.57 15.66
N GLN A 13 18.63 -27.02 14.81
CA GLN A 13 19.34 -26.09 13.94
C GLN A 13 18.40 -25.49 12.89
N SER A 14 17.56 -26.33 12.27
CA SER A 14 16.53 -25.89 11.34
C SER A 14 15.42 -25.06 12.03
N LEU A 15 15.11 -25.37 13.29
CA LEU A 15 14.10 -24.64 14.05
C LEU A 15 14.55 -23.24 14.44
N LEU A 16 15.75 -23.10 15.03
CA LEU A 16 16.31 -21.82 15.48
C LEU A 16 16.84 -20.95 14.33
N GLY A 17 17.08 -21.56 13.18
CA GLY A 17 17.62 -20.91 12.00
C GLY A 17 19.14 -20.70 12.09
N VAL A 18 19.77 -20.45 10.94
CA VAL A 18 21.21 -20.18 10.87
C VAL A 18 21.54 -18.98 11.75
N SER A 19 22.55 -19.12 12.62
CA SER A 19 22.97 -18.08 13.57
C SER A 19 21.83 -17.55 14.45
N ASP A 20 20.91 -18.43 14.84
CA ASP A 20 19.75 -18.14 15.70
C ASP A 20 18.80 -17.08 15.12
N THR A 21 18.74 -16.99 13.80
CA THR A 21 17.94 -15.96 13.11
C THR A 21 16.45 -16.05 13.40
N HIS A 22 15.88 -17.25 13.61
CA HIS A 22 14.48 -17.40 14.01
C HIS A 22 14.27 -17.10 15.48
N LEU A 23 15.20 -17.53 16.34
CA LEU A 23 15.17 -17.25 17.77
C LEU A 23 15.16 -15.73 18.05
N ARG A 24 16.06 -14.98 17.40
CA ARG A 24 16.12 -13.51 17.54
C ARG A 24 14.82 -12.83 17.14
N LEU A 25 14.11 -13.34 16.13
CA LEU A 25 12.80 -12.77 15.75
C LEU A 25 11.75 -12.94 16.84
N ILE A 26 11.78 -14.06 17.56
CA ILE A 26 10.88 -14.33 18.68
C ILE A 26 11.24 -13.41 19.85
N GLU A 27 12.54 -13.30 20.18
CA GLU A 27 13.03 -12.41 21.24
C GLU A 27 12.65 -10.95 20.96
N ASP A 28 12.87 -10.47 19.73
CA ASP A 28 12.51 -9.10 19.30
C ASP A 28 11.00 -8.86 19.38
N SER A 29 10.17 -9.88 19.15
CA SER A 29 8.72 -9.73 19.01
C SER A 29 7.95 -9.84 20.34
N PHE A 30 8.46 -10.60 21.30
CA PHE A 30 7.78 -10.83 22.58
C PHE A 30 8.55 -10.26 23.77
N SER A 31 9.81 -9.83 23.59
CA SER A 31 10.74 -9.41 24.66
C SER A 31 10.98 -10.41 25.82
N PRO A 32 10.81 -11.74 25.71
CA PRO A 32 11.21 -12.67 26.76
C PRO A 32 12.74 -12.85 26.76
N LYS A 33 13.27 -13.33 27.88
CA LYS A 33 14.63 -13.86 27.91
C LYS A 33 14.57 -15.36 27.59
N ILE A 34 15.14 -15.76 26.45
CA ILE A 34 15.15 -17.15 26.01
C ILE A 34 16.58 -17.71 26.12
N VAL A 35 16.71 -18.92 26.65
CA VAL A 35 18.00 -19.62 26.77
C VAL A 35 17.82 -21.04 26.28
N VAL A 36 18.54 -21.42 25.24
CA VAL A 36 18.52 -22.78 24.69
C VAL A 36 19.66 -23.61 25.31
N ARG A 37 19.36 -24.81 25.81
CA ARG A 37 20.32 -25.77 26.37
C ARG A 37 19.98 -27.19 25.90
N GLY A 38 20.75 -27.72 24.95
CA GLY A 38 20.46 -29.04 24.38
C GLY A 38 19.10 -29.02 23.65
N GLN A 39 18.16 -29.88 24.07
CA GLN A 39 16.79 -29.93 23.54
C GLN A 39 15.78 -29.15 24.40
N GLU A 40 16.26 -28.40 25.38
CA GLU A 40 15.42 -27.60 26.26
C GLU A 40 15.51 -26.11 25.91
N ILE A 41 14.36 -25.45 25.80
CA ILE A 41 14.25 -24.01 25.66
C ILE A 41 13.69 -23.45 26.97
N HIS A 42 14.51 -22.70 27.70
CA HIS A 42 14.08 -22.00 28.90
C HIS A 42 13.62 -20.59 28.54
N VAL A 43 12.40 -20.25 28.93
CA VAL A 43 11.80 -18.92 28.70
C VAL A 43 11.53 -18.26 30.04
N GLU A 44 12.02 -17.04 30.20
CA GLU A 44 11.80 -16.20 31.37
C GLU A 44 11.09 -14.90 30.95
N GLY A 45 9.94 -14.63 31.57
CA GLY A 45 9.08 -13.50 31.22
C GLY A 45 7.74 -13.50 31.98
N GLY A 46 6.79 -12.70 31.49
CA GLY A 46 5.39 -12.73 31.93
C GLY A 46 4.68 -14.03 31.50
N GLU A 47 3.63 -14.43 32.22
CA GLU A 47 2.93 -15.70 31.95
C GLU A 47 2.33 -15.75 30.52
N ASN A 48 1.77 -14.63 30.04
CA ASN A 48 1.26 -14.52 28.67
C ASN A 48 2.38 -14.61 27.63
N GLU A 49 3.51 -13.94 27.84
CA GLU A 49 4.66 -13.96 26.93
C GLU A 49 5.22 -15.38 26.81
N ILE A 50 5.36 -16.08 27.94
CA ILE A 50 5.80 -17.47 27.97
C ILE A 50 4.84 -18.38 27.21
N SER A 51 3.52 -18.17 27.36
CA SER A 51 2.51 -18.95 26.64
C SER A 51 2.60 -18.75 25.13
N GLN A 52 2.72 -17.50 24.69
CA GLN A 52 2.83 -17.14 23.26
C GLN A 52 4.10 -17.72 22.64
N VAL A 53 5.24 -17.57 23.32
CA VAL A 53 6.52 -18.11 22.84
C VAL A 53 6.45 -19.63 22.70
N ARG A 54 5.81 -20.32 23.65
CA ARG A 54 5.62 -21.78 23.61
C ARG A 54 4.79 -22.20 22.40
N GLU A 55 3.71 -21.48 22.12
CA GLU A 55 2.85 -21.73 20.97
C GLU A 55 3.59 -21.49 19.65
N VAL A 56 4.42 -20.45 19.56
CA VAL A 56 5.24 -20.18 18.37
C VAL A 56 6.22 -21.32 18.11
N PHE A 57 6.94 -21.78 19.13
CA PHE A 57 7.85 -22.92 18.98
C PHE A 57 7.11 -24.21 18.59
N HIS A 58 5.89 -24.42 19.08
CA HIS A 58 5.08 -25.58 18.74
C HIS A 58 4.68 -25.56 17.24
N GLU A 59 4.15 -24.45 16.75
CA GLU A 59 3.75 -24.31 15.35
C GLU A 59 4.94 -24.32 14.38
N MET A 60 6.08 -23.77 14.80
CA MET A 60 7.33 -23.88 14.05
C MET A 60 7.73 -25.36 13.91
N ALA A 61 7.71 -26.13 14.99
CA ALA A 61 8.02 -27.56 14.95
C ALA A 61 7.08 -28.35 14.03
N GLN A 62 5.77 -28.07 14.09
CA GLN A 62 4.79 -28.70 13.19
C GLN A 62 5.02 -28.31 11.72
N THR A 63 5.29 -27.04 11.45
CA THR A 63 5.53 -26.54 10.09
C THR A 63 6.80 -27.16 9.51
N LEU A 64 7.86 -27.26 10.32
CA LEU A 64 9.10 -27.92 9.94
C LEU A 64 8.87 -29.42 9.65
N ALA A 65 8.09 -30.12 10.48
CA ALA A 65 7.76 -31.52 10.26
C ALA A 65 6.94 -31.75 8.98
N ARG A 66 6.03 -30.82 8.62
CA ARG A 66 5.19 -30.92 7.41
C ARG A 66 5.90 -30.51 6.13
N LYS A 67 6.64 -29.39 6.15
CA LYS A 67 7.30 -28.80 4.96
C LYS A 67 8.74 -29.26 4.77
N GLY A 68 9.37 -29.83 5.79
CA GLY A 68 10.80 -30.16 5.81
C GLY A 68 11.73 -28.95 5.93
N SER A 69 11.20 -27.72 5.96
CA SER A 69 11.98 -26.49 6.13
C SER A 69 11.16 -25.36 6.77
N LEU A 70 11.86 -24.41 7.39
CA LEU A 70 11.31 -23.17 7.92
C LEU A 70 12.07 -21.99 7.34
N THR A 71 11.35 -21.05 6.74
CA THR A 71 11.94 -19.78 6.31
C THR A 71 11.68 -18.69 7.35
N LYS A 72 12.48 -17.62 7.29
CA LYS A 72 12.27 -16.39 8.07
C LYS A 72 10.84 -15.87 7.95
N THR A 73 10.24 -15.98 6.76
CA THR A 73 8.88 -15.52 6.48
C THR A 73 7.83 -16.39 7.17
N ASP A 74 7.99 -17.72 7.18
CA ASP A 74 7.10 -18.63 7.91
C ASP A 74 7.09 -18.28 9.40
N VAL A 75 8.27 -18.09 10.00
CA VAL A 75 8.41 -17.73 11.42
C VAL A 75 7.75 -16.39 11.73
N GLN A 76 7.97 -15.37 10.89
CA GLN A 76 7.31 -14.07 11.05
C GLN A 76 5.78 -14.14 10.93
N GLN A 77 5.25 -15.05 10.12
CA GLN A 77 3.80 -15.27 10.02
C GLN A 77 3.25 -15.94 11.27
N LEU A 78 3.92 -16.98 11.78
CA LEU A 78 3.52 -17.67 13.01
C LEU A 78 3.51 -16.71 14.21
N ILE A 79 4.57 -15.91 14.36
CA ILE A 79 4.65 -14.86 15.39
C ILE A 79 3.46 -13.90 15.28
N LYS A 80 3.08 -13.50 14.06
CA LYS A 80 1.94 -12.59 13.84
C LYS A 80 0.60 -13.23 14.20
N ILE A 81 0.38 -14.48 13.81
CA ILE A 81 -0.88 -15.21 14.10
C ILE A 81 -1.07 -15.35 15.61
N ILE A 82 -0.03 -15.75 16.33
CA ILE A 82 -0.08 -16.01 17.78
C ILE A 82 -0.14 -14.71 18.60
N HIS A 83 0.44 -13.62 18.09
CA HIS A 83 0.19 -12.28 18.64
C HIS A 83 -1.27 -11.85 18.46
N ALA A 84 -1.90 -12.22 17.35
CA ALA A 84 -3.28 -11.85 17.03
C ALA A 84 -4.31 -12.62 17.89
N GLU A 85 -4.06 -13.89 18.22
CA GLU A 85 -4.98 -14.71 19.02
C GLU A 85 -5.02 -14.32 20.52
N ASN A 86 -4.01 -13.62 21.04
CA ASN A 86 -3.87 -13.29 22.47
C ASN A 86 -4.08 -11.80 22.84
N GLY A 87 -4.76 -11.02 21.99
CA GLY A 87 -5.37 -9.74 22.41
C GLY A 87 -4.48 -8.49 22.45
N LYS A 88 -3.23 -8.53 21.95
CA LYS A 88 -2.47 -7.32 21.58
C LYS A 88 -2.50 -7.16 20.06
N ALA A 89 -3.62 -6.63 19.57
CA ALA A 89 -3.82 -6.37 18.15
C ALA A 89 -2.85 -5.30 17.63
N ILE A 90 -1.76 -5.74 17.00
CA ILE A 90 -1.34 -5.09 15.75
C ILE A 90 -2.22 -5.76 14.70
N GLU A 91 -3.36 -5.13 14.36
CA GLU A 91 -4.16 -5.51 13.19
C GLU A 91 -3.28 -5.36 11.95
N VAL A 92 -2.51 -6.40 11.62
CA VAL A 92 -2.03 -6.60 10.26
C VAL A 92 -3.22 -7.24 9.56
N SER A 93 -4.01 -6.41 8.87
CA SER A 93 -5.12 -6.93 8.08
C SER A 93 -4.64 -8.10 7.21
N ASN A 94 -5.35 -9.23 7.27
CA ASN A 94 -5.15 -10.39 6.39
C ASN A 94 -5.39 -10.06 4.89
N MET A 95 -5.75 -8.82 4.56
CA MET A 95 -5.96 -8.35 3.20
C MET A 95 -4.63 -8.01 2.53
N VAL A 96 -3.92 -9.05 2.08
CA VAL A 96 -2.79 -8.85 1.17
C VAL A 96 -3.33 -8.44 -0.20
N ILE A 97 -2.86 -7.31 -0.70
CA ILE A 97 -3.26 -6.77 -2.02
C ILE A 97 -2.34 -7.35 -3.09
N HIS A 98 -1.03 -7.36 -2.85
CA HIS A 98 -0.01 -7.80 -3.82
C HIS A 98 1.24 -8.33 -3.11
N TYR A 99 1.94 -9.27 -3.74
CA TYR A 99 3.23 -9.77 -3.27
C TYR A 99 4.34 -9.25 -4.18
N SER A 100 5.16 -8.34 -3.65
CA SER A 100 6.34 -7.80 -4.33
C SER A 100 7.61 -8.56 -3.93
N ARG A 101 8.72 -8.33 -4.65
CA ARG A 101 10.05 -8.83 -4.24
C ARG A 101 10.50 -8.35 -2.86
N LYS A 102 9.96 -7.22 -2.39
CA LYS A 102 10.31 -6.61 -1.10
C LYS A 102 9.37 -7.04 0.04
N GLY A 103 8.44 -7.96 -0.23
CA GLY A 103 7.42 -8.41 0.72
C GLY A 103 6.00 -8.11 0.25
N ASN A 104 5.03 -8.41 1.12
CA ASN A 104 3.63 -8.16 0.85
C ASN A 104 3.26 -6.68 0.95
N ILE A 105 2.30 -6.26 0.13
CA ILE A 105 1.64 -4.97 0.19
C ILE A 105 0.26 -5.23 0.79
N SER A 106 0.07 -4.72 2.01
CA SER A 106 -1.16 -4.83 2.78
C SER A 106 -1.47 -3.46 3.41
N PRO A 107 -2.75 -3.18 3.74
CA PRO A 107 -3.07 -1.97 4.48
C PRO A 107 -2.40 -2.02 5.86
N ARG A 108 -2.05 -0.84 6.38
CA ARG A 108 -1.33 -0.66 7.64
C ARG A 108 -2.14 0.14 8.67
N THR A 109 -3.29 0.65 8.27
CA THR A 109 -4.21 1.44 9.10
C THR A 109 -5.64 1.06 8.78
N LYS A 110 -6.57 1.31 9.72
CA LYS A 110 -8.01 1.06 9.53
C LYS A 110 -8.61 1.81 8.33
N GLY A 111 -8.13 3.03 8.06
CA GLY A 111 -8.55 3.77 6.87
C GLY A 111 -8.11 3.08 5.57
N GLN A 112 -6.88 2.56 5.54
CA GLN A 112 -6.39 1.77 4.41
C GLN A 112 -7.11 0.41 4.28
N GLU A 113 -7.52 -0.22 5.38
CA GLU A 113 -8.34 -1.45 5.32
C GLU A 113 -9.72 -1.15 4.72
N THR A 114 -10.35 -0.07 5.17
CA THR A 114 -11.62 0.41 4.59
C THR A 114 -11.45 0.71 3.10
N TYR A 115 -10.32 1.29 2.71
CA TYR A 115 -9.99 1.51 1.31
C TYR A 115 -9.97 0.21 0.50
N VAL A 116 -9.22 -0.79 0.99
CA VAL A 116 -9.09 -2.10 0.35
C VAL A 116 -10.45 -2.78 0.18
N GLN A 117 -11.27 -2.80 1.24
CA GLN A 117 -12.62 -3.37 1.21
C GLN A 117 -13.54 -2.65 0.22
N THR A 118 -13.41 -1.33 0.10
CA THR A 118 -14.24 -0.53 -0.80
C THR A 118 -13.89 -0.82 -2.27
N VAL A 119 -12.61 -0.98 -2.59
CA VAL A 119 -12.15 -1.37 -3.95
C VAL A 119 -12.64 -2.75 -4.36
N GLN A 120 -12.77 -3.68 -3.42
CA GLN A 120 -13.28 -5.02 -3.73
C GLN A 120 -14.77 -5.04 -4.10
N LYS A 121 -15.56 -4.07 -3.59
CA LYS A 121 -17.02 -4.03 -3.72
C LYS A 121 -17.55 -3.10 -4.81
N ASN A 122 -16.70 -2.28 -5.40
CA ASN A 122 -17.11 -1.20 -6.31
C ASN A 122 -16.24 -1.19 -7.57
N ASP A 123 -16.83 -0.80 -8.70
CA ASP A 123 -16.13 -0.65 -9.97
C ASP A 123 -15.38 0.68 -10.05
N ILE A 124 -15.91 1.71 -9.40
CA ILE A 124 -15.27 3.03 -9.30
C ILE A 124 -15.04 3.35 -7.82
N VAL A 125 -13.81 3.70 -7.44
CA VAL A 125 -13.51 4.15 -6.07
C VAL A 125 -12.78 5.48 -6.07
N PHE A 126 -13.29 6.43 -5.30
CA PHE A 126 -12.61 7.68 -4.97
C PHE A 126 -11.90 7.52 -3.63
N SER A 127 -10.57 7.65 -3.63
CA SER A 127 -9.76 7.70 -2.41
C SER A 127 -9.21 9.11 -2.20
N VAL A 128 -9.78 9.80 -1.23
CA VAL A 128 -9.46 11.19 -0.89
C VAL A 128 -8.66 11.23 0.39
N GLY A 129 -7.54 11.95 0.43
CA GLY A 129 -6.86 12.21 1.70
C GLY A 129 -5.46 12.77 1.55
N PRO A 130 -4.79 13.09 2.68
CA PRO A 130 -3.49 13.75 2.68
C PRO A 130 -2.39 13.00 1.92
N ALA A 131 -1.31 13.70 1.56
CA ALA A 131 -0.11 13.08 1.01
C ALA A 131 0.55 12.10 2.00
N GLY A 132 0.94 10.92 1.53
CA GLY A 132 1.59 9.89 2.35
C GLY A 132 0.64 8.93 3.08
N THR A 133 -0.67 9.05 2.85
CA THR A 133 -1.68 8.07 3.31
C THR A 133 -1.70 6.76 2.51
N GLY A 134 -0.91 6.67 1.43
CA GLY A 134 -0.79 5.47 0.60
C GLY A 134 -1.85 5.33 -0.50
N LYS A 135 -2.74 6.31 -0.68
CA LYS A 135 -3.84 6.29 -1.68
C LYS A 135 -3.43 5.79 -3.07
N THR A 136 -2.43 6.43 -3.68
CA THR A 136 -1.92 6.10 -5.02
C THR A 136 -1.15 4.78 -5.02
N PHE A 137 -0.32 4.54 -4.01
CA PHE A 137 0.48 3.33 -3.91
C PHE A 137 -0.39 2.07 -3.81
N ILE A 138 -1.43 2.10 -2.97
CA ILE A 138 -2.43 1.03 -2.83
C ILE A 138 -3.23 0.87 -4.14
N ALA A 139 -3.60 1.96 -4.81
CA ALA A 139 -4.30 1.89 -6.09
C ALA A 139 -3.48 1.13 -7.15
N VAL A 140 -2.19 1.47 -7.28
CA VAL A 140 -1.28 0.80 -8.22
C VAL A 140 -1.08 -0.67 -7.83
N ALA A 141 -1.04 -1.01 -6.53
CA ALA A 141 -0.97 -2.39 -6.07
C ALA A 141 -2.17 -3.22 -6.54
N PHE A 142 -3.39 -2.67 -6.45
CA PHE A 142 -4.60 -3.32 -6.97
C PHE A 142 -4.55 -3.52 -8.48
N ALA A 143 -4.13 -2.50 -9.22
CA ALA A 143 -4.04 -2.59 -10.67
C ALA A 143 -3.05 -3.67 -11.11
N VAL A 144 -1.87 -3.72 -10.47
CA VAL A 144 -0.86 -4.75 -10.75
C VAL A 144 -1.37 -6.13 -10.39
N ALA A 145 -2.01 -6.30 -9.23
CA ALA A 145 -2.60 -7.58 -8.83
C ALA A 145 -3.66 -8.06 -9.82
N ALA A 146 -4.58 -7.18 -10.24
CA ALA A 146 -5.61 -7.50 -11.23
C ALA A 146 -5.00 -7.91 -12.59
N LEU A 147 -3.91 -7.25 -13.01
CA LEU A 147 -3.21 -7.60 -14.25
C LEU A 147 -2.50 -8.97 -14.14
N GLU A 148 -1.83 -9.24 -13.02
CA GLU A 148 -1.12 -10.51 -12.81
C GLU A 148 -2.06 -11.70 -12.60
N ASN A 149 -3.25 -11.46 -12.04
CA ASN A 149 -4.31 -12.46 -11.90
C ASN A 149 -5.15 -12.65 -13.17
N HIS A 150 -4.87 -11.89 -14.23
CA HIS A 150 -5.63 -11.89 -15.48
C HIS A 150 -7.09 -11.44 -15.34
N ASP A 151 -7.43 -10.68 -14.29
CA ASP A 151 -8.74 -10.03 -14.13
C ASP A 151 -8.91 -8.88 -15.14
N VAL A 152 -7.80 -8.27 -15.54
CA VAL A 152 -7.72 -7.23 -16.57
C VAL A 152 -6.56 -7.51 -17.51
N GLU A 153 -6.63 -6.96 -18.72
CA GLU A 153 -5.60 -7.09 -19.77
C GLU A 153 -4.71 -5.85 -19.85
N LYS A 154 -5.13 -4.73 -19.27
CA LYS A 154 -4.47 -3.44 -19.40
C LYS A 154 -4.55 -2.60 -18.12
N ILE A 155 -3.49 -1.85 -17.82
CA ILE A 155 -3.49 -0.80 -16.81
C ILE A 155 -3.29 0.55 -17.51
N VAL A 156 -4.10 1.54 -17.16
CA VAL A 156 -3.95 2.93 -17.62
C VAL A 156 -3.84 3.85 -16.42
N LEU A 157 -2.66 4.43 -16.21
CA LEU A 157 -2.38 5.41 -15.18
C LEU A 157 -2.40 6.81 -15.81
N CYS A 158 -3.20 7.70 -15.24
CA CYS A 158 -3.40 9.05 -15.71
C CYS A 158 -3.12 10.06 -14.60
N ARG A 159 -2.56 11.21 -14.99
CA ARG A 159 -2.42 12.39 -14.13
C ARG A 159 -2.81 13.65 -14.91
N PRO A 160 -3.57 14.60 -14.32
CA PRO A 160 -3.79 15.90 -14.95
C PRO A 160 -2.46 16.63 -15.11
N ALA A 161 -2.24 17.25 -16.27
CA ALA A 161 -1.13 18.17 -16.44
C ALA A 161 -1.52 19.50 -15.80
N VAL A 162 -0.80 19.90 -14.76
CA VAL A 162 -1.00 21.14 -14.01
C VAL A 162 0.37 21.76 -13.80
N GLU A 163 0.49 23.05 -14.10
CA GLU A 163 1.71 23.82 -13.90
C GLU A 163 1.84 24.16 -12.41
N ALA A 164 2.24 23.19 -11.60
CA ALA A 164 2.54 23.42 -10.19
C ALA A 164 3.90 24.11 -10.06
N GLY A 165 3.90 25.45 -10.09
CA GLY A 165 5.05 26.30 -9.74
C GLY A 165 6.02 26.64 -10.88
N GLU A 166 6.15 25.82 -11.91
CA GLU A 166 6.90 26.11 -13.14
C GLU A 166 6.01 25.93 -14.37
N ASN A 167 5.98 26.89 -15.30
CA ASN A 167 5.17 26.74 -16.51
C ASN A 167 5.77 25.61 -17.37
N LEU A 168 4.92 24.68 -17.81
CA LEU A 168 5.27 23.57 -18.68
C LEU A 168 6.01 24.06 -19.95
N GLY A 169 5.72 25.29 -20.36
CA GLY A 169 6.40 26.00 -21.46
C GLY A 169 7.92 26.10 -21.32
N PHE A 170 8.49 26.15 -20.10
CA PHE A 170 9.92 26.39 -19.87
C PHE A 170 10.80 25.14 -19.80
N LEU A 171 10.22 23.94 -19.64
CA LEU A 171 11.00 22.71 -19.70
C LEU A 171 11.50 22.48 -21.14
N PRO A 172 12.80 22.22 -21.39
CA PRO A 172 13.29 21.92 -22.72
C PRO A 172 12.78 20.56 -23.20
N GLY A 173 12.63 20.38 -24.52
CA GLY A 173 12.20 19.11 -25.12
C GLY A 173 10.81 19.13 -25.75
N ASP A 174 10.38 17.97 -26.26
CA ASP A 174 9.03 17.79 -26.80
C ASP A 174 7.95 17.76 -25.70
N LEU A 175 6.67 17.84 -26.06
CA LEU A 175 5.57 17.87 -25.08
C LEU A 175 5.58 16.63 -24.16
N LYS A 176 6.11 15.50 -24.61
CA LYS A 176 6.18 14.27 -23.83
C LYS A 176 7.31 14.35 -22.80
N GLU A 177 8.50 14.80 -23.21
CA GLU A 177 9.66 15.03 -22.34
C GLU A 177 9.35 16.05 -21.23
N LYS A 178 8.50 17.04 -21.51
CA LYS A 178 8.05 18.03 -20.52
C LYS A 178 7.08 17.46 -19.47
N VAL A 179 6.30 16.44 -19.81
CA VAL A 179 5.28 15.87 -18.90
C VAL A 179 5.81 14.65 -18.14
N ASP A 180 6.80 13.95 -18.68
CA ASP A 180 7.41 12.77 -18.07
C ASP A 180 7.86 12.97 -16.61
N PRO A 181 8.47 14.12 -16.19
CA PRO A 181 8.82 14.36 -14.80
C PRO A 181 7.63 14.22 -13.84
N TYR A 182 6.45 14.71 -14.23
CA TYR A 182 5.21 14.63 -13.43
C TYR A 182 4.66 13.20 -13.33
N LEU A 183 5.03 12.32 -14.25
CA LEU A 183 4.60 10.91 -14.26
C LEU A 183 5.57 10.00 -13.51
N THR A 184 6.78 10.46 -13.20
CA THR A 184 7.83 9.72 -12.46
C THR A 184 7.33 8.99 -11.21
N PRO A 185 6.51 9.60 -10.32
CA PRO A 185 6.02 8.89 -9.13
C PRO A 185 5.21 7.62 -9.42
N LEU A 186 4.54 7.57 -10.59
CA LEU A 186 3.79 6.39 -11.04
C LEU A 186 4.74 5.31 -11.55
N TYR A 187 5.79 5.68 -12.28
CA TYR A 187 6.87 4.75 -12.68
C TYR A 187 7.56 4.13 -11.46
N ASP A 188 7.88 4.95 -10.45
CA ASP A 188 8.52 4.49 -9.22
C ASP A 188 7.63 3.50 -8.45
N SER A 189 6.33 3.80 -8.35
CA SER A 189 5.36 2.92 -7.70
C SER A 189 5.26 1.55 -8.37
N LEU A 190 5.22 1.54 -9.71
CA LEU A 190 5.26 0.29 -10.49
C LEU A 190 6.58 -0.46 -10.31
N GLY A 191 7.72 0.24 -10.26
CA GLY A 191 9.05 -0.38 -10.08
C GLY A 191 9.25 -1.06 -8.73
N ILE A 192 8.46 -0.69 -7.71
CA ILE A 192 8.44 -1.38 -6.41
C ILE A 192 7.72 -2.74 -6.51
N MET A 193 6.67 -2.82 -7.33
CA MET A 193 5.78 -3.99 -7.43
C MET A 193 6.24 -4.97 -8.51
N LEU A 194 6.68 -4.43 -9.64
CA LEU A 194 7.08 -5.16 -10.82
C LEU A 194 8.58 -4.99 -11.07
N PRO A 195 9.34 -6.09 -11.18
CA PRO A 195 10.75 -5.99 -11.50
C PRO A 195 10.98 -5.49 -12.92
N ARG A 196 12.13 -4.85 -13.16
CA ARG A 196 12.46 -4.21 -14.46
C ARG A 196 12.26 -5.13 -15.67
N ASN A 197 12.61 -6.42 -15.54
CA ASN A 197 12.46 -7.40 -16.63
C ASN A 197 11.00 -7.73 -16.97
N ARG A 198 10.04 -7.47 -16.07
CA ARG A 198 8.60 -7.60 -16.34
C ARG A 198 7.98 -6.25 -16.72
N LEU A 199 8.33 -5.19 -15.99
CA LEU A 199 7.76 -3.86 -16.20
C LEU A 199 8.07 -3.30 -17.60
N LYS A 200 9.33 -3.43 -18.06
CA LYS A 200 9.74 -2.89 -19.36
C LYS A 200 8.91 -3.47 -20.52
N PRO A 201 8.78 -4.80 -20.68
CA PRO A 201 7.91 -5.37 -21.70
C PRO A 201 6.45 -4.91 -21.61
N PHE A 202 5.90 -4.71 -20.40
CA PHE A 202 4.53 -4.22 -20.25
C PHE A 202 4.36 -2.79 -20.73
N LEU A 203 5.34 -1.92 -20.48
CA LEU A 203 5.36 -0.54 -20.98
C LEU A 203 5.55 -0.51 -22.50
N ASP A 204 6.54 -1.25 -23.02
CA ASP A 204 6.86 -1.28 -24.46
C ASP A 204 5.67 -1.79 -25.29
N LYS A 205 4.95 -2.80 -24.79
CA LYS A 205 3.73 -3.34 -25.43
C LYS A 205 2.46 -2.54 -25.12
N LYS A 206 2.56 -1.45 -24.34
CA LYS A 206 1.40 -0.65 -23.88
C LYS A 206 0.33 -1.48 -23.16
N ILE A 207 0.75 -2.53 -22.45
CA ILE A 207 -0.10 -3.26 -21.48
C ILE A 207 -0.28 -2.38 -20.24
N ILE A 208 0.79 -1.70 -19.82
CA ILE A 208 0.73 -0.62 -18.83
C ILE A 208 1.01 0.68 -19.58
N GLU A 209 0.06 1.63 -19.52
CA GLU A 209 0.20 2.96 -20.08
C GLU A 209 0.25 3.99 -18.94
N ILE A 210 1.24 4.88 -18.96
CA ILE A 210 1.29 6.05 -18.07
C ILE A 210 1.21 7.27 -18.96
N VAL A 211 0.12 8.03 -18.87
CA VAL A 211 -0.19 9.08 -19.84
C VAL A 211 -0.84 10.29 -19.19
N PRO A 212 -0.73 11.49 -19.80
CA PRO A 212 -1.46 12.66 -19.34
C PRO A 212 -2.97 12.47 -19.54
N LEU A 213 -3.79 13.05 -18.66
CA LEU A 213 -5.25 12.91 -18.70
C LEU A 213 -5.87 13.29 -20.07
N ALA A 214 -5.28 14.25 -20.78
CA ALA A 214 -5.77 14.67 -22.10
C ALA A 214 -5.83 13.52 -23.14
N TYR A 215 -4.98 12.50 -22.99
CA TYR A 215 -4.89 11.35 -23.90
C TYR A 215 -6.06 10.37 -23.73
N MET A 216 -6.93 10.59 -22.74
CA MET A 216 -8.13 9.77 -22.52
C MET A 216 -9.29 10.12 -23.45
N ARG A 217 -9.24 11.29 -24.11
CA ARG A 217 -10.32 11.75 -24.98
C ARG A 217 -10.59 10.74 -26.11
N GLY A 218 -11.86 10.36 -26.27
CA GLY A 218 -12.30 9.46 -27.34
C GLY A 218 -11.97 7.98 -27.13
N ARG A 219 -11.40 7.58 -25.99
CA ARG A 219 -11.13 6.16 -25.67
C ARG A 219 -12.33 5.47 -25.04
N THR A 220 -12.42 4.16 -25.24
CA THR A 220 -13.22 3.27 -24.38
C THR A 220 -12.28 2.17 -23.93
N LEU A 221 -12.20 1.93 -22.63
CA LEU A 221 -11.24 1.02 -22.03
C LEU A 221 -11.97 -0.19 -21.45
N ASN A 222 -12.01 -1.28 -22.21
CA ASN A 222 -12.53 -2.58 -21.76
C ASN A 222 -11.39 -3.42 -21.17
N ASN A 223 -11.72 -4.35 -20.26
CA ASN A 223 -10.78 -5.24 -19.58
C ASN A 223 -9.58 -4.47 -19.00
N ALA A 224 -9.82 -3.30 -18.40
CA ALA A 224 -8.77 -2.38 -18.01
C ALA A 224 -8.91 -1.91 -16.56
N PHE A 225 -7.77 -1.74 -15.89
CA PHE A 225 -7.69 -1.05 -14.61
C PHE A 225 -7.19 0.38 -14.83
N MET A 226 -8.05 1.36 -14.56
CA MET A 226 -7.75 2.77 -14.75
C MET A 226 -7.43 3.44 -13.41
N ILE A 227 -6.41 4.29 -13.38
CA ILE A 227 -6.11 5.12 -12.20
C ILE A 227 -5.99 6.57 -12.65
N LEU A 228 -6.73 7.47 -12.00
CA LEU A 228 -6.51 8.91 -12.11
C LEU A 228 -5.90 9.43 -10.82
N ASP A 229 -4.63 9.79 -10.86
CA ASP A 229 -3.88 10.34 -9.73
C ASP A 229 -3.87 11.87 -9.74
N GLU A 230 -3.71 12.46 -8.55
CA GLU A 230 -3.88 13.90 -8.29
C GLU A 230 -5.16 14.50 -8.91
N ALA A 231 -6.26 13.78 -8.78
CA ALA A 231 -7.52 14.11 -9.42
C ALA A 231 -8.13 15.44 -8.93
N GLN A 232 -7.67 15.97 -7.79
CA GLN A 232 -8.06 17.31 -7.32
C GLN A 232 -7.69 18.41 -8.31
N ASN A 233 -6.71 18.14 -9.18
CA ASN A 233 -6.23 19.07 -10.21
C ASN A 233 -6.90 18.86 -11.58
N ALA A 234 -7.93 18.02 -11.66
CA ALA A 234 -8.78 17.92 -12.84
C ALA A 234 -10.00 18.83 -12.71
N SER A 235 -10.41 19.47 -13.81
CA SER A 235 -11.71 20.14 -13.91
C SER A 235 -12.87 19.13 -13.90
N ALA A 236 -14.09 19.59 -13.61
CA ALA A 236 -15.28 18.75 -13.64
C ALA A 236 -15.52 18.11 -15.03
N MET A 237 -15.24 18.84 -16.10
CA MET A 237 -15.34 18.33 -17.46
C MET A 237 -14.32 17.22 -17.73
N GLN A 238 -13.07 17.38 -17.27
CA GLN A 238 -12.03 16.36 -17.41
C GLN A 238 -12.34 15.11 -16.57
N MET A 239 -12.87 15.28 -15.35
CA MET A 239 -13.31 14.17 -14.51
C MET A 239 -14.45 13.38 -15.18
N LYS A 240 -15.48 14.07 -15.68
CA LYS A 240 -16.57 13.44 -16.44
C LYS A 240 -16.05 12.73 -17.69
N MET A 241 -15.13 13.36 -18.42
CA MET A 241 -14.49 12.75 -19.59
C MET A 241 -13.78 11.45 -19.22
N PHE A 242 -13.00 11.44 -18.13
CA PHE A 242 -12.28 10.26 -17.65
C PHE A 242 -13.20 9.12 -17.24
N LEU A 243 -14.16 9.39 -16.35
CA LEU A 243 -15.06 8.37 -15.80
C LEU A 243 -15.92 7.72 -16.89
N THR A 244 -16.29 8.47 -17.93
CA THR A 244 -17.04 7.94 -19.07
C THR A 244 -16.19 7.14 -20.07
N ARG A 245 -14.89 6.93 -19.83
CA ARG A 245 -14.08 6.00 -20.63
C ARG A 245 -14.11 4.57 -20.09
N LEU A 246 -14.69 4.35 -18.91
CA LEU A 246 -14.85 3.04 -18.29
C LEU A 246 -15.67 2.12 -19.20
N GLY A 247 -15.05 1.04 -19.67
CA GLY A 247 -15.69 0.01 -20.49
C GLY A 247 -16.09 -1.23 -19.68
N VAL A 248 -16.47 -2.28 -20.38
CA VAL A 248 -16.88 -3.56 -19.80
C VAL A 248 -15.69 -4.25 -19.12
N ASN A 249 -15.93 -4.93 -17.99
CA ASN A 249 -14.92 -5.62 -17.18
C ASN A 249 -13.73 -4.74 -16.78
N SER A 250 -13.99 -3.45 -16.60
CA SER A 250 -12.97 -2.49 -16.20
C SER A 250 -13.26 -1.95 -14.81
N ARG A 251 -12.21 -1.51 -14.12
CA ARG A 251 -12.30 -0.87 -12.81
C ARG A 251 -11.53 0.44 -12.82
N THR A 252 -11.93 1.36 -11.96
CA THR A 252 -11.30 2.67 -11.84
C THR A 252 -11.06 3.05 -10.39
N ILE A 253 -9.86 3.54 -10.10
CA ILE A 253 -9.57 4.24 -8.85
C ILE A 253 -9.19 5.68 -9.16
N VAL A 254 -9.80 6.63 -8.46
CA VAL A 254 -9.48 8.05 -8.53
C VAL A 254 -8.87 8.48 -7.19
N THR A 255 -7.63 8.94 -7.20
CA THR A 255 -6.90 9.37 -6.01
C THR A 255 -6.67 10.87 -6.01
N GLY A 256 -6.77 11.50 -4.85
CA GLY A 256 -6.47 12.93 -4.73
C GLY A 256 -6.48 13.47 -3.31
N ASP A 257 -6.08 14.72 -3.19
CA ASP A 257 -6.04 15.47 -1.93
C ASP A 257 -6.72 16.83 -2.10
N ILE A 258 -7.95 16.96 -1.60
CA ILE A 258 -8.73 18.21 -1.73
C ILE A 258 -8.11 19.40 -0.97
N THR A 259 -7.11 19.18 -0.12
CA THR A 259 -6.37 20.25 0.55
C THR A 259 -5.24 20.82 -0.32
N GLN A 260 -4.77 20.05 -1.31
CA GLN A 260 -3.65 20.38 -2.20
C GLN A 260 -4.12 20.59 -3.65
N ILE A 261 -4.95 21.62 -3.84
CA ILE A 261 -5.45 22.00 -5.17
C ILE A 261 -4.52 23.04 -5.79
N ASP A 262 -3.90 22.67 -6.91
CA ASP A 262 -2.98 23.51 -7.68
C ASP A 262 -3.68 24.30 -8.80
N LEU A 263 -5.02 24.27 -8.84
CA LEU A 263 -5.81 25.04 -9.79
C LEU A 263 -5.92 26.52 -9.36
N PRO A 264 -6.04 27.46 -10.31
CA PRO A 264 -6.15 28.89 -10.02
C PRO A 264 -7.27 29.23 -9.01
N LYS A 265 -8.39 28.50 -9.07
CA LYS A 265 -9.45 28.57 -8.08
C LYS A 265 -9.77 27.18 -7.57
N LYS A 266 -9.82 27.01 -6.24
CA LYS A 266 -10.18 25.74 -5.59
C LYS A 266 -11.57 25.24 -6.00
N SER A 267 -12.50 26.15 -6.30
CA SER A 267 -13.85 25.85 -6.79
C SER A 267 -13.87 25.07 -8.10
N ASP A 268 -12.79 25.15 -8.87
CA ASP A 268 -12.72 24.59 -10.22
C ASP A 268 -12.34 23.09 -10.17
N SER A 269 -11.95 22.59 -8.98
CA SER A 269 -11.66 21.18 -8.77
C SER A 269 -12.88 20.31 -9.04
N GLY A 270 -12.79 19.53 -10.11
CA GLY A 270 -13.79 18.54 -10.50
C GLY A 270 -13.97 17.45 -9.45
N MET A 271 -12.93 17.15 -8.67
CA MET A 271 -13.01 16.17 -7.59
C MET A 271 -13.99 16.59 -6.50
N ILE A 272 -13.95 17.85 -6.04
CA ILE A 272 -14.89 18.37 -5.04
C ILE A 272 -16.33 18.31 -5.56
N GLN A 273 -16.53 18.65 -6.83
CA GLN A 273 -17.86 18.66 -7.45
C GLN A 273 -18.40 17.25 -7.65
N ILE A 274 -17.60 16.34 -8.19
CA ILE A 274 -18.04 14.99 -8.57
C ILE A 274 -18.37 14.13 -7.36
N ILE A 275 -17.67 14.31 -6.23
CA ILE A 275 -17.97 13.63 -4.98
C ILE A 275 -19.40 13.93 -4.51
N LYS A 276 -19.87 15.16 -4.72
CA LYS A 276 -21.25 15.55 -4.39
C LYS A 276 -22.26 14.98 -5.38
N ILE A 277 -21.92 15.02 -6.68
CA ILE A 277 -22.80 14.61 -7.78
C ILE A 277 -23.03 13.09 -7.78
N LEU A 278 -21.97 12.30 -7.55
CA LEU A 278 -22.02 10.84 -7.63
C LEU A 278 -22.33 10.17 -6.28
N LYS A 279 -22.69 10.96 -5.26
CA LYS A 279 -23.07 10.42 -3.96
C LYS A 279 -24.34 9.58 -4.09
N GLY A 280 -24.26 8.31 -3.70
CA GLY A 280 -25.40 7.38 -3.74
C GLY A 280 -25.60 6.67 -5.07
N VAL A 281 -24.65 6.79 -6.02
CA VAL A 281 -24.65 5.96 -7.23
C VAL A 281 -24.07 4.59 -6.89
N ASP A 282 -24.84 3.53 -7.17
CA ASP A 282 -24.40 2.15 -6.95
C ASP A 282 -23.15 1.80 -7.77
N GLY A 283 -22.25 1.02 -7.17
CA GLY A 283 -20.96 0.65 -7.77
C GLY A 283 -19.89 1.75 -7.67
N ILE A 284 -20.19 2.88 -7.03
CA ILE A 284 -19.22 3.95 -6.75
C ILE A 284 -18.96 4.08 -5.24
N GLY A 285 -17.72 3.78 -4.85
CA GLY A 285 -17.26 3.89 -3.47
C GLY A 285 -16.50 5.19 -3.20
N PHE A 286 -16.63 5.72 -1.97
CA PHE A 286 -15.88 6.88 -1.49
C PHE A 286 -15.13 6.52 -0.21
N VAL A 287 -13.85 6.84 -0.17
CA VAL A 287 -12.96 6.58 0.97
C VAL A 287 -12.24 7.86 1.32
N TYR A 288 -12.29 8.23 2.60
CA TYR A 288 -11.66 9.42 3.15
C TYR A 288 -10.56 9.00 4.13
N LEU A 289 -9.31 9.10 3.68
CA LEU A 289 -8.11 8.89 4.49
C LEU A 289 -7.74 10.19 5.19
N THR A 290 -7.16 10.06 6.38
CA THR A 290 -6.82 11.18 7.25
C THR A 290 -5.34 11.16 7.62
N GLU A 291 -4.89 12.11 8.45
CA GLU A 291 -3.52 12.15 8.94
C GLU A 291 -3.12 10.90 9.74
N SER A 292 -4.08 10.22 10.38
CA SER A 292 -3.80 8.95 11.09
C SER A 292 -3.41 7.83 10.13
N ASP A 293 -3.74 7.96 8.84
CA ASP A 293 -3.40 6.99 7.80
C ASP A 293 -2.03 7.24 7.16
N VAL A 294 -1.33 8.31 7.56
CA VAL A 294 -0.03 8.69 7.00
C VAL A 294 1.06 7.75 7.50
N VAL A 295 1.55 6.86 6.64
CA VAL A 295 2.63 5.93 6.95
C VAL A 295 3.94 6.48 6.39
N ARG A 296 4.64 7.30 7.19
CA ARG A 296 5.94 7.86 6.86
C ARG A 296 6.98 7.45 7.89
N HIS A 297 8.25 7.56 7.51
CA HIS A 297 9.36 7.37 8.43
C HIS A 297 9.22 8.28 9.66
N HIS A 298 9.55 7.78 10.84
CA HIS A 298 9.34 8.47 12.12
C HIS A 298 10.02 9.85 12.15
N LEU A 299 11.20 10.01 11.54
CA LEU A 299 11.88 11.31 11.42
C LEU A 299 11.11 12.30 10.53
N VAL A 300 10.49 11.84 9.44
CA VAL A 300 9.70 12.72 8.55
C VAL A 300 8.50 13.28 9.31
N ARG A 301 7.84 12.48 10.15
CA ARG A 301 6.78 12.97 11.05
C ARG A 301 7.30 14.01 12.04
N LYS A 302 8.48 13.78 12.66
CA LYS A 302 9.10 14.76 13.55
C LYS A 302 9.42 16.07 12.84
N ILE A 303 9.88 16.02 11.60
CA ILE A 303 10.16 17.20 10.78
C ILE A 303 8.85 17.97 10.49
N ILE A 304 7.81 17.28 10.00
CA ILE A 304 6.50 17.90 9.73
C ILE A 304 5.97 18.59 10.99
N ASN A 305 5.93 17.88 12.12
CA ASN A 305 5.46 18.44 13.39
C ASN A 305 6.30 19.65 13.85
N ALA A 306 7.61 19.69 13.56
CA ALA A 306 8.47 20.82 13.90
C ALA A 306 8.20 22.03 12.99
N TYR A 307 7.83 21.82 11.73
CA TYR A 307 7.38 22.88 10.83
C TYR A 307 6.00 23.39 11.22
N ASP A 308 5.04 22.53 11.55
CA ASP A 308 3.68 22.95 11.93
C ASP A 308 3.70 23.81 13.20
N ARG A 309 4.48 23.40 14.22
CA ARG A 309 4.65 24.18 15.46
C ARG A 309 5.27 25.56 15.25
N ASN A 310 6.08 25.74 14.21
CA ASN A 310 6.72 27.01 13.89
C ASN A 310 5.99 27.81 12.80
N GLY A 311 5.19 27.14 11.97
CA GLY A 311 4.43 27.71 10.86
C GLY A 311 3.21 28.52 11.32
N ASP A 312 2.63 28.17 12.47
CA ASP A 312 1.54 28.94 13.09
C ASP A 312 2.00 30.28 13.71
N VAL A 313 3.30 30.49 13.91
CA VAL A 313 3.85 31.75 14.47
C VAL A 313 3.80 32.91 13.47
N LYS A 314 3.56 32.66 12.17
CA LYS A 314 3.52 33.71 11.13
C LYS A 314 2.12 34.14 10.68
N LYS A 315 1.03 33.61 11.28
CA LYS A 315 -0.35 34.02 10.96
C LYS A 315 -1.01 34.97 11.98
N GLN A 316 -0.27 35.41 13.00
CA GLN A 316 -0.69 36.49 13.90
C GLN A 316 0.26 37.69 13.79
N LYS A 317 0.16 38.45 12.71
CA LYS A 317 0.47 39.88 12.65
C LYS A 317 -0.43 40.54 11.62
#